data_AF-A0A135W0D9-F1
#
_entry.id   AF-A0A135W0D9-F1
#
_cell.length_a   1.000
_cell.length_b   1.000
_cell.length_c   1.000
_cell.angle_alpha   90.00
_cell.angle_beta   90.00
_cell.angle_gamma   90.00
#
_symmetry.space_group_name_H-M   'P 1'
#
loop_
_entity.id
_entity.type
_entity.pdbx_description
1 polymer ?
#
loop_
_entity_poly.entity_id
_entity_poly.type
_entity_poly.pdbx_seq_one_letter_code
_entity_poly.pdbx_strand_id
1 'polypeptide(L)'
;MIYAYYDKKAGDSYLKNKKGLNIFLFVILVICFFTIAWLYPYSLFSIQKSFTYHPDHIVVQEYTKDLNEFKKIHEESLRDDLVSSRTAGVLTMYEQDWFMSDKKIKIHFQDLDVILTEVRNTRNTLLELALNEGYSQEAKEYLKMNIQQLVAIEERIVGLMNSKHHSRSTLILQFKNLQQAFMESLDIYVSFYKDYLLNSSNIG
;
A
#
# COMPACT_ATOMS: atom_id res chain seq x y z
N MET A 1 43.00 7.94 61.92
CA MET A 1 42.14 6.80 61.52
C MET A 1 40.71 7.22 61.13
N ILE A 2 40.11 8.22 61.79
CA ILE A 2 38.74 8.70 61.49
C ILE A 2 38.61 9.37 60.10
N TYR A 3 39.60 10.14 59.67
CA TYR A 3 39.58 10.82 58.36
C TYR A 3 39.53 9.86 57.15
N ALA A 4 40.30 8.77 57.18
CA ALA A 4 40.31 7.78 56.10
C ALA A 4 38.98 7.00 55.98
N TYR A 5 38.20 6.91 57.06
CA TYR A 5 36.90 6.24 57.05
C TYR A 5 35.80 7.09 56.41
N TYR A 6 35.80 8.41 56.65
CA TYR A 6 34.84 9.34 56.04
C TYR A 6 35.05 9.48 54.52
N ASP A 7 36.30 9.55 54.07
CA ASP A 7 36.64 9.69 52.66
C ASP A 7 36.21 8.44 51.85
N LYS A 8 36.43 7.24 52.41
CA LYS A 8 35.96 5.99 51.80
C LYS A 8 34.42 5.93 51.69
N LYS A 9 33.71 6.34 52.74
CA LYS A 9 32.23 6.32 52.78
C LYS A 9 31.62 7.35 51.81
N ALA A 10 32.27 8.50 51.63
CA ALA A 10 31.88 9.51 50.63
C ALA A 10 32.14 9.03 49.20
N GLY A 11 33.29 8.40 48.94
CA GLY A 11 33.62 7.78 47.64
C GLY A 11 32.65 6.67 47.24
N ASP A 12 32.31 5.77 48.16
CA ASP A 12 31.36 4.68 47.92
C ASP A 12 29.93 5.19 47.63
N SER A 13 29.50 6.25 48.34
CA SER A 13 28.21 6.91 48.10
C SER A 13 28.16 7.59 46.72
N TYR A 14 29.22 8.29 46.33
CA TYR A 14 29.34 8.93 45.02
C TYR A 14 29.30 7.89 43.87
N LEU A 15 30.05 6.80 44.01
CA LEU A 15 30.07 5.71 43.02
C LEU A 15 28.71 4.99 42.90
N LYS A 16 28.00 4.80 44.02
CA LYS A 16 26.65 4.20 44.04
C LYS A 16 25.62 5.08 43.34
N ASN A 17 25.63 6.40 43.59
CA ASN A 17 24.74 7.35 42.91
C ASN A 17 25.05 7.47 41.40
N LYS A 18 26.33 7.45 41.01
CA LYS A 18 26.73 7.45 39.59
C LYS A 18 26.29 6.18 38.87
N LYS A 19 26.40 5.00 39.50
CA LYS A 19 25.88 3.73 38.96
C LYS A 19 24.36 3.75 38.84
N GLY A 20 23.65 4.28 39.83
CA GLY A 20 22.18 4.44 39.78
C GLY A 20 21.74 5.36 38.63
N LEU A 21 22.41 6.49 38.44
CA LEU A 21 22.15 7.41 37.32
C LEU A 21 22.41 6.76 35.96
N ASN A 22 23.51 6.02 35.81
CA ASN A 22 23.82 5.31 34.56
C ASN A 22 22.79 4.22 34.23
N ILE A 23 22.32 3.47 35.24
CA ILE A 23 21.25 2.48 35.06
C ILE A 23 19.95 3.18 34.64
N PHE A 24 19.59 4.28 35.30
CA PHE A 24 18.41 5.06 34.96
C PHE A 24 18.45 5.59 33.51
N LEU A 25 19.58 6.17 33.09
CA LEU A 25 19.78 6.63 31.72
C LEU A 25 19.70 5.49 30.71
N PHE A 26 20.26 4.32 31.03
CA PHE A 26 20.17 3.14 30.19
C PHE A 26 18.71 2.65 30.04
N VAL A 27 17.96 2.62 31.14
CA VAL A 27 16.53 2.25 31.10
C VAL A 27 15.73 3.23 30.25
N ILE A 28 15.96 4.54 30.36
CA ILE A 28 15.31 5.54 29.50
C ILE A 28 15.64 5.28 28.03
N LEU A 29 16.91 5.04 27.70
CA LEU A 29 17.34 4.80 26.33
C LEU A 29 16.65 3.57 25.73
N VAL A 30 16.53 2.48 26.51
CA VAL A 30 15.82 1.27 26.11
C VAL A 30 14.33 1.56 25.87
N ILE A 31 13.67 2.30 26.76
CA ILE A 31 12.27 2.71 26.57
C ILE A 31 12.11 3.55 25.29
N CYS A 32 12.99 4.53 25.05
CA CYS A 32 12.98 5.34 23.83
C CYS A 32 13.15 4.49 22.57
N PHE A 33 14.02 3.48 22.61
CA PHE A 33 14.21 2.56 21.49
C PHE A 33 12.93 1.78 21.17
N PHE A 34 12.26 1.25 22.20
CA PHE A 34 10.99 0.54 22.02
C PHE A 34 9.86 1.45 21.55
N THR A 35 9.77 2.69 22.02
CA THR A 35 8.74 3.63 21.58
C THR A 35 8.94 4.05 20.13
N ILE A 36 10.18 4.28 19.69
CA ILE A 36 10.51 4.59 18.28
C ILE A 36 10.20 3.38 17.39
N ALA A 37 10.64 2.17 17.79
CA ALA A 37 10.37 0.95 17.03
C ALA A 37 8.87 0.66 16.87
N TRP A 38 8.08 1.01 17.89
CA TRP A 38 6.62 0.94 17.83
C TRP A 38 6.04 2.02 16.92
N LEU A 39 6.38 3.30 17.12
CA LEU A 39 5.75 4.41 16.41
C LEU A 39 6.01 4.40 14.89
N TYR A 40 7.19 3.92 14.48
CA TYR A 40 7.67 3.90 13.09
C TYR A 40 7.83 2.45 12.59
N PRO A 41 6.75 1.80 12.13
CA PRO A 41 6.74 0.37 11.83
C PRO A 41 7.63 -0.01 10.64
N TYR A 42 7.91 0.89 9.70
CA TYR A 42 8.83 0.63 8.58
C TYR A 42 10.26 1.14 8.81
N SER A 43 10.57 1.64 10.02
CA SER A 43 11.92 2.06 10.36
C SER A 43 12.91 0.89 10.41
N LEU A 44 14.21 1.20 10.33
CA LEU A 44 15.28 0.20 10.48
C LEU A 44 15.30 -0.45 11.88
N PHE A 45 14.70 0.22 12.87
CA PHE A 45 14.66 -0.23 14.26
C PHE A 45 13.42 -1.07 14.58
N SER A 46 12.48 -1.22 13.64
CA SER A 46 11.31 -2.07 13.85
C SER A 46 11.65 -3.54 13.67
N ILE A 47 11.34 -4.35 14.68
CA ILE A 47 11.59 -5.80 14.69
C ILE A 47 10.72 -6.52 13.64
N GLN A 48 9.50 -6.05 13.40
CA GLN A 48 8.61 -6.58 12.37
C GLN A 48 8.10 -5.42 11.53
N LYS A 49 8.68 -5.23 10.34
CA LYS A 49 8.32 -4.16 9.40
C LYS A 49 6.93 -4.36 8.82
N SER A 50 5.93 -4.04 9.63
CA SER A 50 4.53 -4.31 9.35
C SER A 50 3.64 -3.40 10.19
N PHE A 51 2.44 -3.14 9.71
CA PHE A 51 1.40 -2.49 10.49
C PHE A 51 0.05 -3.13 10.21
N THR A 52 -0.88 -2.96 11.15
CA THR A 52 -2.25 -3.43 10.97
C THR A 52 -3.06 -2.31 10.32
N TYR A 53 -3.54 -2.57 9.11
CA TYR A 53 -4.50 -1.73 8.41
C TYR A 53 -5.92 -2.19 8.72
N HIS A 54 -6.82 -1.22 8.82
CA HIS A 54 -8.25 -1.49 8.97
C HIS A 54 -8.96 -0.77 7.83
N PRO A 55 -9.27 -1.51 6.75
CA PRO A 55 -10.09 -0.99 5.67
C PRO A 55 -11.45 -0.50 6.20
N ASP A 56 -11.97 0.57 5.61
CA ASP A 56 -13.32 1.03 5.92
C ASP A 56 -14.33 0.07 5.32
N HIS A 57 -15.21 -0.50 6.15
CA HIS A 57 -16.15 -1.54 5.72
C HIS A 57 -17.09 -1.08 4.61
N ILE A 58 -17.53 0.18 4.62
CA ILE A 58 -18.44 0.71 3.60
C ILE A 58 -17.69 0.80 2.27
N VAL A 59 -16.46 1.33 2.30
CA VAL A 59 -15.61 1.46 1.12
C VAL A 59 -15.27 0.08 0.53
N VAL A 60 -14.96 -0.91 1.38
CA VAL A 60 -14.71 -2.28 0.94
C VAL A 60 -15.93 -2.90 0.27
N GLN A 61 -17.12 -2.72 0.84
CA GLN A 61 -18.36 -3.26 0.28
C GLN A 61 -18.69 -2.65 -1.08
N GLU A 62 -18.60 -1.32 -1.20
CA GLU A 62 -18.83 -0.61 -2.45
C GLU A 62 -17.84 -1.07 -3.52
N TYR A 63 -16.54 -1.07 -3.21
CA TYR A 63 -15.52 -1.57 -4.12
C TYR A 63 -15.75 -3.01 -4.56
N THR A 64 -16.05 -3.90 -3.61
CA THR A 64 -16.28 -5.32 -3.90
C THR A 64 -17.51 -5.49 -4.79
N LYS A 65 -18.54 -4.67 -4.60
CA LYS A 65 -19.73 -4.68 -5.46
C LYS A 65 -19.36 -4.25 -6.87
N ASP A 66 -18.65 -3.14 -7.04
CA ASP A 66 -18.30 -2.59 -8.36
C ASP A 66 -17.36 -3.54 -9.13
N LEU A 67 -16.38 -4.14 -8.44
CA LEU A 67 -15.51 -5.16 -9.02
C LEU A 67 -16.29 -6.40 -9.45
N ASN A 68 -17.20 -6.90 -8.62
CA ASN A 68 -18.01 -8.06 -8.97
C ASN A 68 -19.00 -7.78 -10.11
N GLU A 69 -19.58 -6.57 -10.15
CA GLU A 69 -20.41 -6.14 -11.28
C GLU A 69 -19.58 -6.12 -12.57
N PHE A 70 -18.36 -5.57 -12.52
CA PHE A 70 -17.47 -5.57 -13.67
C PHE A 70 -17.07 -6.98 -14.10
N LYS A 71 -16.70 -7.86 -13.17
CA LYS A 71 -16.39 -9.27 -13.47
C LYS A 71 -17.54 -9.97 -14.18
N LYS A 72 -18.77 -9.75 -13.70
CA LYS A 72 -19.97 -10.30 -14.34
C LYS A 72 -20.13 -9.78 -15.77
N ILE A 73 -19.96 -8.47 -15.99
CA ILE A 73 -19.98 -7.89 -17.35
C ILE A 73 -18.91 -8.56 -18.22
N HIS A 74 -17.69 -8.72 -17.71
CA HIS A 74 -16.61 -9.35 -18.44
C HIS A 74 -16.91 -10.81 -18.82
N GLU A 75 -17.40 -11.61 -17.87
CA GLU A 75 -17.77 -13.01 -18.09
C GLU A 75 -18.92 -13.17 -19.10
N GLU A 76 -19.95 -12.33 -19.02
CA GLU A 76 -21.10 -12.36 -19.95
C GLU A 76 -20.74 -11.84 -21.35
N SER A 77 -19.66 -11.07 -21.47
CA SER A 77 -19.19 -10.47 -22.72
C SER A 77 -17.85 -11.05 -23.21
N LEU A 78 -17.50 -12.25 -22.75
CA LEU A 78 -16.28 -12.94 -23.18
C LEU A 78 -16.26 -13.10 -24.70
N ARG A 79 -15.21 -12.56 -25.32
CA ARG A 79 -14.92 -12.65 -26.75
C ARG A 79 -13.56 -13.29 -26.94
N ASP A 80 -13.36 -13.92 -28.09
CA ASP A 80 -12.05 -14.42 -28.50
C ASP A 80 -11.21 -13.26 -29.09
N ASP A 81 -10.85 -12.32 -28.23
CA ASP A 81 -10.08 -11.14 -28.60
C ASP A 81 -9.03 -10.76 -27.55
N LEU A 82 -8.13 -9.85 -27.95
CA LEU A 82 -7.03 -9.40 -27.12
C LEU A 82 -7.51 -8.69 -25.85
N VAL A 83 -8.59 -7.91 -25.92
CA VAL A 83 -9.09 -7.15 -24.76
C VAL A 83 -9.61 -8.11 -23.71
N SER A 84 -10.51 -9.02 -24.08
CA SER A 84 -11.04 -10.05 -23.19
C SER A 84 -9.91 -10.90 -22.57
N SER A 85 -8.91 -11.29 -23.36
CA SER A 85 -7.75 -12.04 -22.85
C SER A 85 -6.92 -11.23 -21.85
N ARG A 86 -6.70 -9.94 -22.10
CA ARG A 86 -5.90 -9.06 -21.23
C ARG A 86 -6.66 -8.64 -19.97
N THR A 87 -8.00 -8.51 -20.03
CA THR A 87 -8.83 -8.14 -18.87
C THR A 87 -8.63 -9.08 -17.69
N ALA A 88 -8.47 -10.38 -17.92
CA ALA A 88 -8.19 -11.34 -16.85
C ALA A 88 -6.90 -11.00 -16.07
N GLY A 89 -5.84 -10.55 -16.77
CA GLY A 89 -4.60 -10.10 -16.14
C GLY A 89 -4.72 -8.73 -15.47
N VAL A 90 -5.60 -7.86 -15.97
CA VAL A 90 -5.87 -6.56 -15.32
C VAL A 90 -6.64 -6.75 -14.00
N LEU A 91 -7.57 -7.71 -13.96
CA LEU A 91 -8.37 -8.01 -12.77
C LEU A 91 -7.53 -8.42 -11.56
N THR A 92 -6.40 -9.10 -11.74
CA THR A 92 -5.56 -9.54 -10.60
C THR A 92 -5.06 -8.39 -9.73
N MET A 93 -4.79 -7.23 -10.35
CA MET A 93 -4.38 -6.02 -9.62
C MET A 93 -5.52 -5.44 -8.76
N TYR A 94 -6.77 -5.65 -9.16
CA TYR A 94 -7.95 -5.19 -8.43
C TYR A 94 -8.42 -6.20 -7.36
N GLU A 95 -8.00 -7.46 -7.44
CA GLU A 95 -8.39 -8.53 -6.52
C GLU A 95 -7.47 -8.68 -5.30
N GLN A 96 -6.90 -7.58 -4.80
CA GLN A 96 -5.90 -7.66 -3.74
C GLN A 96 -6.53 -7.66 -2.35
N ASP A 97 -6.17 -8.68 -1.55
CA ASP A 97 -6.69 -8.86 -0.19
C ASP A 97 -6.54 -7.61 0.70
N TRP A 98 -5.41 -6.89 0.57
CA TRP A 98 -5.03 -5.80 1.48
C TRP A 98 -6.04 -4.65 1.57
N PHE A 99 -6.91 -4.48 0.57
CA PHE A 99 -7.97 -3.48 0.56
C PHE A 99 -9.36 -4.03 0.26
N MET A 100 -9.49 -5.34 0.01
CA MET A 100 -10.76 -6.02 -0.17
C MET A 100 -11.27 -6.74 1.09
N SER A 101 -10.42 -7.00 2.08
CA SER A 101 -10.89 -7.68 3.29
C SER A 101 -11.66 -6.73 4.23
N ASP A 102 -12.77 -7.23 4.75
CA ASP A 102 -13.55 -6.64 5.84
C ASP A 102 -12.85 -6.73 7.22
N LYS A 103 -11.73 -7.45 7.29
CA LYS A 103 -10.97 -7.69 8.51
C LYS A 103 -9.75 -6.79 8.60
N LYS A 104 -9.17 -6.75 9.80
CA LYS A 104 -7.85 -6.16 10.03
C LYS A 104 -6.81 -7.01 9.31
N ILE A 105 -5.97 -6.35 8.51
CA ILE A 105 -4.92 -7.01 7.73
C ILE A 105 -3.58 -6.51 8.22
N LYS A 106 -2.64 -7.43 8.39
CA LYS A 106 -1.25 -7.08 8.64
C LYS A 106 -0.55 -6.92 7.30
N ILE A 107 -0.16 -5.69 7.00
CA ILE A 107 0.58 -5.37 5.77
C ILE A 107 2.06 -5.33 6.12
N HIS A 108 2.83 -6.19 5.48
CA HIS A 108 4.27 -6.26 5.56
C HIS A 108 4.90 -5.31 4.55
N PHE A 109 6.10 -4.82 4.87
CA PHE A 109 6.86 -4.00 3.94
C PHE A 109 7.10 -4.70 2.59
N GLN A 110 7.29 -6.02 2.61
CA GLN A 110 7.45 -6.84 1.41
C GLN A 110 6.20 -6.88 0.54
N ASP A 111 5.00 -6.74 1.12
CA ASP A 111 3.75 -6.75 0.35
C ASP A 111 3.68 -5.56 -0.62
N LEU A 112 4.36 -4.44 -0.29
CA LEU A 112 4.46 -3.28 -1.19
C LEU A 112 5.16 -3.61 -2.51
N ASP A 113 6.14 -4.52 -2.50
CA ASP A 113 6.86 -4.93 -3.71
C ASP A 113 5.97 -5.80 -4.62
N VAL A 114 5.16 -6.67 -4.00
CA VAL A 114 4.15 -7.48 -4.69
C VAL A 114 3.09 -6.56 -5.32
N ILE A 115 2.53 -5.64 -4.54
CA ILE A 115 1.53 -4.67 -5.04
C ILE A 115 2.12 -3.82 -6.17
N LEU A 116 3.36 -3.34 -6.04
CA LEU A 116 4.03 -2.55 -7.08
C LEU A 116 4.22 -3.35 -8.37
N THR A 117 4.54 -4.63 -8.25
CA THR A 117 4.71 -5.54 -9.39
C THR A 117 3.40 -5.72 -10.14
N GLU A 118 2.29 -5.96 -9.44
CA GLU A 118 0.97 -6.07 -10.06
C GLU A 118 0.57 -4.79 -10.80
N VAL A 119 0.76 -3.61 -10.17
CA VAL A 119 0.45 -2.32 -10.81
C VAL A 119 1.27 -2.11 -12.09
N ARG A 120 2.56 -2.44 -12.07
CA ARG A 120 3.44 -2.34 -13.26
C ARG A 120 3.01 -3.29 -14.37
N ASN A 121 2.64 -4.53 -14.03
CA ASN A 121 2.17 -5.52 -14.98
C ASN A 121 0.88 -5.05 -15.66
N THR A 122 -0.06 -4.52 -14.87
CA THR A 122 -1.30 -3.94 -15.40
C THR A 122 -1.00 -2.73 -16.28
N ARG A 123 -0.11 -1.82 -15.87
CA ARG A 123 0.26 -0.66 -16.70
C ARG A 123 0.84 -1.09 -18.04
N ASN A 124 1.73 -2.07 -18.04
CA ASN A 124 2.31 -2.60 -19.28
C ASN A 124 1.23 -3.23 -20.16
N THR A 125 0.29 -3.95 -19.56
CA THR A 125 -0.88 -4.51 -20.27
C THR A 125 -1.74 -3.40 -20.89
N LEU A 126 -2.02 -2.32 -20.18
CA LEU A 126 -2.79 -1.20 -20.71
C LEU A 126 -2.04 -0.45 -21.82
N LEU A 127 -0.71 -0.35 -21.73
CA LEU A 127 0.12 0.19 -22.80
C LEU A 127 0.02 -0.65 -24.08
N GLU A 128 0.06 -1.99 -23.97
CA GLU A 128 -0.16 -2.88 -25.12
C GLU A 128 -1.53 -2.65 -25.75
N LEU A 129 -2.59 -2.53 -24.93
CA LEU A 129 -3.94 -2.25 -25.43
C LEU A 129 -3.99 -0.88 -26.13
N ALA A 130 -3.34 0.14 -25.58
CA ALA A 130 -3.35 1.50 -26.13
C ALA A 130 -2.72 1.62 -27.53
N LEU A 131 -1.92 0.64 -27.96
CA LEU A 131 -1.36 0.59 -29.31
C LEU A 131 -2.38 0.18 -30.38
N ASN A 132 -3.58 -0.28 -30.01
CA ASN A 132 -4.60 -0.65 -30.96
C ASN A 132 -5.24 0.59 -31.62
N GLU A 133 -5.03 0.73 -32.93
CA GLU A 133 -5.56 1.87 -33.70
C GLU A 133 -7.09 1.83 -33.86
N GLY A 134 -7.71 0.65 -33.76
CA GLY A 134 -9.14 0.42 -34.01
C GLY A 134 -10.08 0.89 -32.90
N TYR A 135 -9.55 1.37 -31.76
CA TYR A 135 -10.38 1.92 -30.69
C TYR A 135 -10.92 3.31 -31.03
N SER A 136 -12.10 3.61 -30.47
CA SER A 136 -12.68 4.95 -30.46
C SER A 136 -11.73 5.95 -29.79
N GLN A 137 -11.97 7.25 -30.02
CA GLN A 137 -11.19 8.29 -29.37
C GLN A 137 -11.40 8.27 -27.85
N GLU A 138 -12.63 7.98 -27.42
CA GLU A 138 -13.07 7.87 -26.04
C GLU A 138 -12.34 6.71 -25.32
N ALA A 139 -12.34 5.51 -25.91
CA ALA A 139 -11.61 4.36 -25.36
C ALA A 139 -10.10 4.64 -25.23
N LYS A 140 -9.50 5.32 -26.21
CA LYS A 140 -8.08 5.73 -26.15
C LYS A 140 -7.82 6.71 -25.00
N GLU A 141 -8.71 7.66 -24.77
CA GLU A 141 -8.57 8.59 -23.65
C GLU A 141 -8.73 7.88 -22.30
N TYR A 142 -9.68 6.95 -22.16
CA TYR A 142 -9.82 6.15 -20.94
C TYR A 142 -8.57 5.31 -20.65
N LEU A 143 -7.98 4.65 -21.66
CA LEU A 143 -6.72 3.91 -21.48
C LEU A 143 -5.59 4.82 -21.02
N LYS A 144 -5.44 5.98 -21.67
CA LYS A 144 -4.42 6.98 -21.31
C LYS A 144 -4.61 7.47 -19.87
N MET A 145 -5.83 7.84 -19.48
CA MET A 145 -6.15 8.25 -18.11
C MET A 145 -5.82 7.15 -17.11
N ASN A 146 -6.15 5.89 -17.44
CA ASN A 146 -5.86 4.77 -16.55
C ASN A 146 -4.36 4.53 -16.40
N ILE A 147 -3.60 4.56 -17.50
CA ILE A 147 -2.13 4.44 -17.48
C ILE A 147 -1.52 5.53 -16.60
N GLN A 148 -1.99 6.78 -16.70
CA GLN A 148 -1.55 7.88 -15.85
C GLN A 148 -1.88 7.62 -14.37
N GLN A 149 -3.08 7.10 -14.08
CA GLN A 149 -3.48 6.73 -12.73
C GLN A 149 -2.57 5.62 -12.16
N LEU A 150 -2.23 4.61 -12.96
CA LEU A 150 -1.31 3.53 -12.55
C LEU A 150 0.09 4.07 -12.26
N VAL A 151 0.60 5.01 -13.05
CA VAL A 151 1.88 5.69 -12.74
C VAL A 151 1.81 6.42 -11.40
N ALA A 152 0.72 7.15 -11.13
CA ALA A 152 0.54 7.83 -9.84
C ALA A 152 0.43 6.83 -8.67
N ILE A 153 -0.20 5.67 -8.87
CA ILE A 153 -0.24 4.58 -7.89
C ILE A 153 1.17 4.04 -7.63
N GLU A 154 1.97 3.78 -8.66
CA GLU A 154 3.36 3.35 -8.52
C GLU A 154 4.19 4.34 -7.71
N GLU A 155 4.08 5.64 -7.99
CA GLU A 155 4.78 6.68 -7.24
C GLU A 155 4.39 6.69 -5.76
N ARG A 156 3.10 6.50 -5.44
CA ARG A 156 2.62 6.39 -4.05
C ARG A 156 3.18 5.17 -3.35
N ILE A 157 3.22 4.01 -4.03
CA ILE A 157 3.79 2.78 -3.47
C ILE A 157 5.30 2.95 -3.24
N VAL A 158 6.03 3.51 -4.19
CA VAL A 158 7.46 3.82 -4.02
C VAL A 158 7.68 4.82 -2.87
N GLY A 159 6.79 5.80 -2.71
CA GLY A 159 6.79 6.70 -1.55
C GLY A 159 6.60 5.96 -0.22
N LEU A 160 5.67 5.00 -0.18
CA LEU A 160 5.48 4.09 0.96
C LEU A 160 6.70 3.21 1.22
N MET A 161 7.38 2.71 0.19
CA MET A 161 8.61 1.92 0.34
C MET A 161 9.77 2.75 0.91
N ASN A 162 9.79 4.06 0.64
CA ASN A 162 10.81 4.99 1.15
C ASN A 162 10.45 5.59 2.53
N SER A 163 9.34 5.17 3.14
CA SER A 163 8.74 5.80 4.32
C SER A 163 9.36 5.42 5.69
N LYS A 164 10.70 5.36 5.79
CA LYS A 164 11.42 4.95 7.01
C LYS A 164 11.03 5.75 8.28
N HIS A 165 10.47 6.94 8.11
CA HIS A 165 10.06 7.85 9.17
C HIS A 165 8.54 8.11 9.22
N HIS A 166 7.72 7.37 8.47
CA HIS A 166 6.28 7.51 8.61
C HIS A 166 5.82 6.87 9.91
N SER A 167 5.02 7.62 10.66
CA SER A 167 4.31 7.08 11.80
C SER A 167 3.20 6.15 11.32
N ARG A 168 2.63 5.37 12.25
CA ARG A 168 1.43 4.56 11.94
C ARG A 168 0.26 5.38 11.37
N SER A 169 -0.01 6.57 11.91
CA SER A 169 -1.11 7.40 11.41
C SER A 169 -0.86 7.88 9.98
N THR A 170 0.38 8.24 9.67
CA THR A 170 0.79 8.59 8.30
C THR A 170 0.62 7.40 7.37
N LEU A 171 1.03 6.19 7.76
CA LEU A 171 0.84 5.00 6.94
C LEU A 171 -0.63 4.69 6.70
N ILE A 172 -1.48 4.74 7.73
CA ILE A 172 -2.93 4.53 7.57
C ILE A 172 -3.52 5.51 6.55
N LEU A 173 -3.16 6.79 6.63
CA LEU A 173 -3.63 7.79 5.67
C LEU A 173 -3.14 7.49 4.25
N GLN A 174 -1.86 7.14 4.10
CA GLN A 174 -1.27 6.83 2.79
C GLN A 174 -1.90 5.58 2.16
N PHE A 175 -2.21 4.55 2.96
CA PHE A 175 -2.92 3.36 2.48
C PHE A 175 -4.39 3.64 2.13
N LYS A 176 -5.08 4.53 2.86
CA LYS A 176 -6.42 5.00 2.46
C LYS A 176 -6.39 5.73 1.12
N ASN A 177 -5.42 6.61 0.92
CA ASN A 177 -5.23 7.31 -0.35
C ASN A 177 -4.88 6.34 -1.49
N LEU A 178 -4.10 5.30 -1.18
CA LEU A 178 -3.77 4.24 -2.12
C LEU A 178 -5.04 3.46 -2.51
N GLN A 179 -5.85 3.04 -1.54
CA GLN A 179 -7.12 2.35 -1.79
C GLN A 179 -8.03 3.18 -2.71
N GLN A 180 -8.21 4.47 -2.41
CA GLN A 180 -8.99 5.36 -3.28
C GLN A 180 -8.43 5.42 -4.70
N ALA A 181 -7.11 5.50 -4.86
CA ALA A 181 -6.49 5.54 -6.19
C ALA A 181 -6.75 4.26 -7.00
N PHE A 182 -6.78 3.08 -6.34
CA PHE A 182 -7.17 1.81 -6.98
C PHE A 182 -8.64 1.81 -7.40
N MET A 183 -9.54 2.36 -6.58
CA MET A 183 -10.97 2.49 -6.93
C MET A 183 -11.14 3.37 -8.17
N GLU A 184 -10.53 4.55 -8.18
CA GLU A 184 -10.56 5.46 -9.33
C GLU A 184 -9.99 4.80 -10.59
N SER A 185 -8.91 4.02 -10.47
CA SER A 185 -8.35 3.26 -11.59
C SER A 185 -9.33 2.20 -12.11
N LEU A 186 -10.04 1.48 -11.24
CA LEU A 186 -11.05 0.51 -11.64
C LEU A 186 -12.17 1.20 -12.43
N ASP A 187 -12.70 2.32 -11.95
CA ASP A 187 -13.79 3.05 -12.62
C ASP A 187 -13.41 3.50 -14.04
N ILE A 188 -12.18 4.00 -14.20
CA ILE A 188 -11.65 4.38 -15.52
C ILE A 188 -11.53 3.14 -16.42
N TYR A 189 -11.08 2.00 -15.87
CA TYR A 189 -10.93 0.77 -16.63
C TYR A 189 -12.29 0.21 -17.09
N VAL A 190 -13.28 0.22 -16.20
CA VAL A 190 -14.66 -0.15 -16.51
C VAL A 190 -15.22 0.73 -17.62
N SER A 191 -14.94 2.03 -17.60
CA SER A 191 -15.35 2.97 -18.65
C SER A 191 -14.72 2.62 -20.01
N PHE A 192 -13.42 2.32 -20.04
CA PHE A 192 -12.75 1.79 -21.23
C PHE A 192 -13.43 0.52 -21.74
N TYR A 193 -13.67 -0.47 -20.88
CA TYR A 193 -14.22 -1.75 -21.28
C TYR A 193 -15.65 -1.62 -21.81
N LYS A 194 -16.48 -0.78 -21.20
CA LYS A 194 -17.85 -0.50 -21.67
C LYS A 194 -17.84 0.15 -23.04
N ASP A 195 -17.01 1.16 -23.26
CA ASP A 195 -16.89 1.82 -24.57
C ASP A 195 -16.36 0.84 -25.65
N TYR A 196 -15.39 0.01 -25.28
CA TYR A 196 -14.89 -1.07 -26.12
C TYR A 196 -16.03 -2.02 -26.57
N LEU A 197 -16.87 -2.47 -25.64
CA LEU A 197 -17.99 -3.37 -25.96
C LEU A 197 -19.00 -2.72 -26.90
N LEU A 198 -19.35 -1.44 -26.68
CA LEU A 198 -20.31 -0.70 -27.50
C LEU A 198 -19.81 -0.53 -28.94
N ASN A 199 -18.54 -0.15 -29.11
CA ASN A 199 -17.98 0.10 -30.43
C ASN A 199 -17.60 -1.17 -31.17
N SER A 200 -17.24 -2.25 -30.46
CA SER A 200 -17.01 -3.56 -31.07
C SER A 200 -18.29 -4.28 -31.49
N SER A 201 -19.46 -3.94 -30.93
CA SER A 201 -20.76 -4.43 -31.42
C SER A 201 -21.27 -3.73 -32.68
N ASN A 202 -20.73 -2.56 -33.02
CA ASN A 202 -21.14 -1.81 -34.21
C ASN A 202 -20.35 -2.17 -35.49
N ILE A 203 -19.37 -3.08 -35.37
CA ILE A 203 -18.50 -3.55 -36.47
C ILE A 203 -18.89 -4.97 -36.92
N GLY A 204 -19.92 -5.57 -36.29
CA GLY A 204 -20.46 -6.90 -36.61
C GLY A 204 -21.64 -6.86 -37.58
#